data_AF-A0A6P9AG51-F1
#
_entry.id   AF-A0A6P9AG51-F1
#
_cell.length_a   1.000
_cell.length_b   1.000
_cell.length_c   1.000
_cell.angle_alpha   90.00
_cell.angle_beta   90.00
_cell.angle_gamma   90.00
#
_symmetry.space_group_name_H-M   'P 1'
#
loop_
_entity.id
_entity.type
_entity.pdbx_description
1 polymer ?
#
loop_
_entity_poly.entity_id
_entity_poly.type
_entity_poly.pdbx_seq_one_letter_code
_entity_poly.pdbx_strand_id
1 'polypeptide(L)'
;MPVSRSRCQGQLELWVDVLARAAGTLPMPPAVPFAPPRPSSWELRVVVLEAASVVGTERLLLSKDKSSDVYVKGWMSGLEREAQSTDVHYACLSGEALWTWRMVFRFEHVWPENRVVAEGAQGRHPPRLHLAVMDYDTFTKDDVLGTLSLDLSRLPRGASFAANCRAPGKEARPTVNLFLARHATGWWPALLAPDVTKARAKGLGVSPHGHRESKPCYFHRFFFFFFFSPDSQGKLKLELTLLPGTEAARDPAGVGHDGPQALPKPQRPVEAFSMLRHPVMGLYHFVWRRHRRMLLWGLLLFLLVVFLLVAVYSLPGYIVKKAIGA
;
A
#
# COMPACT_ATOMS: atom_id res chain seq x y z
N MET A 1 -49.96 22.56 26.14
CA MET A 1 -49.24 22.14 24.93
C MET A 1 -47.75 22.27 25.19
N PRO A 2 -46.90 21.30 24.81
CA PRO A 2 -45.46 21.45 24.98
C PRO A 2 -44.98 22.60 24.10
N VAL A 3 -44.45 23.65 24.74
CA VAL A 3 -43.90 24.81 24.06
C VAL A 3 -42.54 24.41 23.50
N SER A 4 -42.45 24.20 22.18
CA SER A 4 -41.18 23.91 21.54
C SER A 4 -40.26 25.12 21.71
N ARG A 5 -39.12 24.94 22.39
CA ARG A 5 -38.05 25.94 22.37
C ARG A 5 -37.61 26.11 20.91
N SER A 6 -37.39 27.35 20.48
CA SER A 6 -37.04 27.78 19.11
C SER A 6 -35.72 27.23 18.55
N ARG A 7 -35.11 26.22 19.19
CA ARG A 7 -33.95 25.50 18.65
C ARG A 7 -34.43 24.27 17.88
N CYS A 8 -34.13 24.26 16.59
CA CYS A 8 -34.23 23.07 15.75
C CYS A 8 -33.40 21.93 16.37
N GLN A 9 -34.06 20.83 16.73
CA GLN A 9 -33.41 19.63 17.29
C GLN A 9 -33.11 18.58 16.22
N GLY A 10 -33.47 18.83 14.95
CA GLY A 10 -33.26 17.89 13.86
C GLY A 10 -34.13 18.21 12.66
N GLN A 11 -33.96 17.40 11.62
CA GLN A 11 -34.75 17.47 10.38
C GLN A 11 -35.42 16.12 10.17
N LEU A 12 -36.68 16.14 9.73
CA LEU A 12 -37.46 14.96 9.39
C LEU A 12 -37.81 15.03 7.91
N GLU A 13 -37.54 13.96 7.18
CA GLU A 13 -38.14 13.73 5.88
C GLU A 13 -39.41 12.90 6.11
N LEU A 14 -40.54 13.41 5.64
CA LEU A 14 -41.86 12.84 5.89
C LEU A 14 -42.56 12.67 4.55
N TRP A 15 -43.25 11.54 4.39
CA TRP A 15 -44.29 11.42 3.39
C TRP A 15 -45.64 11.58 4.08
N VAL A 16 -46.49 12.47 3.57
CA VAL A 16 -47.75 12.85 4.20
C VAL A 16 -48.90 12.52 3.26
N ASP A 17 -49.73 11.58 3.67
CA ASP A 17 -51.00 11.30 3.00
C ASP A 17 -52.13 12.16 3.58
N VAL A 18 -52.90 12.80 2.70
CA VAL A 18 -54.10 13.54 3.08
C VAL A 18 -55.33 12.68 2.74
N LEU A 19 -55.94 12.08 3.76
CA LEU A 19 -57.10 11.20 3.60
C LEU A 19 -58.41 11.97 3.88
N ALA A 20 -59.44 11.73 3.06
CA ALA A 20 -60.77 12.30 3.27
C ALA A 20 -61.46 11.67 4.49
N ARG A 21 -62.00 12.51 5.38
CA ARG A 21 -62.63 12.10 6.65
C ARG A 21 -63.93 11.27 6.49
N ALA A 22 -64.44 11.12 5.27
CA ALA A 22 -65.77 10.58 4.96
C ALA A 22 -65.92 9.06 5.23
N ALA A 23 -64.82 8.31 5.31
CA ALA A 23 -64.85 6.91 5.76
C ALA A 23 -64.52 6.89 7.25
N GLY A 24 -65.51 6.65 8.11
CA GLY A 24 -65.42 6.73 9.58
C GLY A 24 -64.36 5.84 10.25
N THR A 25 -63.62 5.04 9.48
CA THR A 25 -62.40 4.35 9.91
C THR A 25 -61.27 4.75 8.97
N LEU A 26 -60.39 5.65 9.41
CA LEU A 26 -59.12 5.88 8.70
C LEU A 26 -58.34 4.55 8.74
N PRO A 27 -57.85 4.01 7.61
CA PRO A 27 -56.97 2.86 7.62
C PRO A 27 -55.60 3.30 8.14
N MET A 28 -55.51 3.60 9.44
CA MET A 28 -54.24 3.84 10.11
C MET A 28 -53.56 2.48 10.27
N PRO A 29 -52.40 2.25 9.62
CA PRO A 29 -51.63 1.06 9.91
C PRO A 29 -51.26 1.04 11.40
N PRO A 30 -51.17 -0.14 12.02
CA PRO A 30 -50.76 -0.25 13.41
C PRO A 30 -49.39 0.41 13.60
N ALA A 31 -49.18 1.05 14.75
CA ALA A 31 -47.90 1.67 15.08
C ALA A 31 -46.78 0.63 14.98
N VAL A 32 -45.86 0.82 14.04
CA VAL A 32 -44.70 -0.07 13.86
C VAL A 32 -43.62 0.37 14.86
N PRO A 33 -43.16 -0.49 15.77
CA PRO A 33 -42.06 -0.16 16.66
C PRO A 33 -40.77 0.04 15.84
N PHE A 34 -40.14 1.20 16.00
CA PHE A 34 -38.83 1.49 15.39
C PHE A 34 -37.74 0.68 16.11
N ALA A 35 -37.54 -0.56 15.69
CA ALA A 35 -36.37 -1.33 16.10
C ALA A 35 -35.09 -0.71 15.52
N PRO A 36 -33.95 -0.75 16.23
CA PRO A 36 -32.69 -0.30 15.67
C PRO A 36 -32.41 -1.08 14.37
N PRO A 37 -31.89 -0.41 13.32
CA PRO A 37 -31.61 -1.06 12.06
C PRO A 37 -30.63 -2.21 12.27
N ARG A 38 -30.95 -3.37 11.70
CA ARG A 38 -30.09 -4.56 11.80
C ARG A 38 -28.85 -4.36 10.95
N PRO A 39 -27.64 -4.61 11.48
CA PRO A 39 -26.43 -4.60 10.67
C PRO A 39 -26.50 -5.67 9.58
N SER A 40 -26.01 -5.32 8.39
CA SER A 40 -25.90 -6.24 7.26
C SER A 40 -24.44 -6.66 7.11
N SER A 41 -24.17 -7.95 6.93
CA SER A 41 -22.81 -8.47 6.72
C SER A 41 -22.33 -8.14 5.30
N TRP A 42 -21.09 -7.68 5.16
CA TRP A 42 -20.42 -7.37 3.90
C TRP A 42 -18.97 -7.82 3.89
N GLU A 43 -18.47 -8.10 2.69
CA GLU A 43 -17.06 -8.39 2.40
C GLU A 43 -16.57 -7.41 1.32
N LEU A 44 -15.56 -6.61 1.65
CA LEU A 44 -14.85 -5.76 0.71
C LEU A 44 -13.58 -6.47 0.26
N ARG A 45 -13.48 -6.72 -1.04
CA ARG A 45 -12.28 -7.22 -1.71
C ARG A 45 -11.58 -6.05 -2.38
N VAL A 46 -10.34 -5.81 -2.00
CA VAL A 46 -9.49 -4.76 -2.55
C VAL A 46 -8.33 -5.44 -3.27
N VAL A 47 -8.32 -5.39 -4.59
CA VAL A 47 -7.19 -5.87 -5.38
C VAL A 47 -6.28 -4.70 -5.72
N VAL A 48 -5.07 -4.73 -5.16
CA VAL A 48 -4.00 -3.78 -5.48
C VAL A 48 -3.26 -4.31 -6.70
N LEU A 49 -3.50 -3.69 -7.85
CA LEU A 49 -2.91 -4.15 -9.12
C LEU A 49 -1.49 -3.62 -9.27
N GLU A 50 -1.36 -2.31 -9.29
CA GLU A 50 -0.10 -1.62 -9.59
C GLU A 50 -0.03 -0.25 -8.91
N ALA A 51 1.20 0.22 -8.68
CA ALA A 51 1.51 1.61 -8.34
C ALA A 51 2.33 2.22 -9.46
N ALA A 52 2.14 3.52 -9.70
CA ALA A 52 2.92 4.30 -10.64
C ALA A 52 3.36 5.62 -10.02
N SER A 53 4.46 6.18 -10.53
CA SER A 53 5.03 7.46 -10.08
C SER A 53 5.43 7.46 -8.59
N VAL A 54 5.88 6.31 -8.07
CA VAL A 54 6.43 6.22 -6.71
C VAL A 54 7.82 6.84 -6.70
N VAL A 55 8.09 7.72 -5.73
CA VAL A 55 9.36 8.45 -5.68
C VAL A 55 10.43 7.58 -5.04
N GLY A 56 11.49 7.28 -5.79
CA GLY A 56 12.68 6.60 -5.29
C GLY A 56 13.36 7.38 -4.14
N THR A 57 13.58 6.70 -3.02
CA THR A 57 14.15 7.21 -1.77
C THR A 57 15.60 6.79 -1.59
N GLU A 58 15.92 5.53 -1.87
CA GLU A 58 17.25 4.98 -1.70
C GLU A 58 18.13 5.23 -2.93
N ARG A 59 19.44 5.38 -2.70
CA ARG A 59 20.43 5.51 -3.78
C ARG A 59 21.22 4.22 -3.86
N LEU A 60 21.23 3.58 -5.03
CA LEU A 60 22.04 2.38 -5.23
C LEU A 60 23.53 2.69 -4.98
N LEU A 61 24.25 1.78 -4.33
CA LEU A 61 25.67 1.95 -3.98
C LEU A 61 26.58 2.20 -5.20
N LEU A 62 26.17 1.71 -6.38
CA LEU A 62 26.96 1.72 -7.61
C LEU A 62 26.32 2.54 -8.75
N SER A 63 25.04 2.92 -8.65
CA SER A 63 24.34 3.74 -9.65
C SER A 63 23.91 5.08 -9.05
N LYS A 64 23.75 6.10 -9.89
CA LYS A 64 23.14 7.37 -9.49
C LYS A 64 21.61 7.27 -9.39
N ASP A 65 21.05 6.16 -9.87
CA ASP A 65 19.61 5.90 -9.87
C ASP A 65 19.08 5.68 -8.46
N LYS A 66 17.83 6.08 -8.26
CA LYS A 66 17.12 5.88 -6.99
C LYS A 66 16.16 4.72 -7.12
N SER A 67 16.14 3.85 -6.11
CA SER A 67 15.17 2.76 -5.97
C SER A 67 14.42 2.90 -4.64
N SER A 68 13.29 2.21 -4.53
CA SER A 68 12.58 2.02 -3.27
C SER A 68 12.06 0.58 -3.21
N ASP A 69 11.94 0.05 -2.01
CA ASP A 69 11.40 -1.28 -1.75
C ASP A 69 9.92 -1.14 -1.40
N VAL A 70 9.05 -1.12 -2.40
CA VAL A 70 7.68 -0.63 -2.23
C VAL A 70 6.73 -1.75 -1.83
N TYR A 71 5.90 -1.48 -0.82
CA TYR A 71 4.73 -2.29 -0.50
C TYR A 71 3.54 -1.43 -0.12
N VAL A 72 2.33 -2.00 -0.15
CA VAL A 72 1.10 -1.29 0.21
C VAL A 72 0.47 -1.94 1.44
N LYS A 73 0.16 -1.12 2.44
CA LYS A 73 -0.57 -1.53 3.64
C LYS A 73 -1.99 -0.96 3.62
N GLY A 74 -2.99 -1.79 3.82
CA GLY A 74 -4.40 -1.43 3.80
C GLY A 74 -5.15 -1.80 5.07
N TRP A 75 -6.07 -0.93 5.50
CA TRP A 75 -6.96 -1.18 6.63
C TRP A 75 -8.29 -0.43 6.45
N MET A 76 -9.32 -0.90 7.13
CA MET A 76 -10.61 -0.20 7.17
C MET A 76 -10.79 0.50 8.52
N SER A 77 -11.50 1.63 8.53
CA SER A 77 -11.93 2.28 9.77
C SER A 77 -12.71 1.32 10.67
N GLY A 78 -12.24 1.11 11.89
CA GLY A 78 -12.78 0.12 12.82
C GLY A 78 -12.11 -1.26 12.76
N LEU A 79 -11.44 -1.62 11.65
CA LEU A 79 -10.70 -2.88 11.49
C LEU A 79 -9.18 -2.65 11.44
N GLU A 80 -8.67 -1.72 12.24
CA GLU A 80 -7.23 -1.38 12.22
C GLU A 80 -6.33 -2.56 12.64
N ARG A 81 -6.86 -3.47 13.48
CA ARG A 81 -6.15 -4.69 13.91
C ARG A 81 -6.02 -5.74 12.80
N GLU A 82 -6.93 -5.73 11.83
CA GLU A 82 -6.93 -6.63 10.67
C GLU A 82 -6.28 -5.98 9.44
N ALA A 83 -5.34 -5.06 9.67
CA ALA A 83 -4.57 -4.46 8.60
C ALA A 83 -3.82 -5.53 7.79
N GLN A 84 -3.94 -5.46 6.47
CA GLN A 84 -3.31 -6.38 5.53
C GLN A 84 -2.27 -5.63 4.71
N SER A 85 -1.21 -6.31 4.29
CA SER A 85 -0.17 -5.75 3.43
C SER A 85 0.03 -6.62 2.20
N THR A 86 0.49 -6.01 1.13
CA THR A 86 0.99 -6.72 -0.06
C THR A 86 2.35 -7.34 0.22
N ASP A 87 2.85 -8.12 -0.73
CA ASP A 87 4.26 -8.46 -0.78
C ASP A 87 5.14 -7.25 -1.17
N VAL A 88 6.44 -7.37 -0.94
CA VAL A 88 7.41 -6.30 -1.18
C VAL A 88 7.92 -6.38 -2.61
N HIS A 89 7.90 -5.24 -3.31
CA HIS A 89 8.55 -5.08 -4.61
C HIS A 89 9.93 -4.46 -4.40
N TYR A 90 10.95 -5.31 -4.37
CA TYR A 90 12.34 -4.89 -4.19
C TYR A 90 12.90 -4.14 -5.38
N ALA A 91 13.72 -3.12 -5.10
CA ALA A 91 14.52 -2.36 -6.06
C ALA A 91 13.70 -1.78 -7.23
N CYS A 92 12.54 -1.18 -6.92
CA CYS A 92 11.71 -0.55 -7.93
C CYS A 92 12.40 0.70 -8.51
N LEU A 93 13.10 0.53 -9.64
CA LEU A 93 13.85 1.58 -10.35
C LEU A 93 12.97 2.48 -11.23
N SER A 94 11.91 1.91 -11.83
CA SER A 94 11.02 2.62 -12.76
C SER A 94 10.02 3.54 -12.06
N GLY A 95 9.88 3.42 -10.73
CA GLY A 95 8.77 4.04 -9.98
C GLY A 95 7.41 3.38 -10.26
N GLU A 96 7.42 2.20 -10.88
CA GLU A 96 6.25 1.36 -11.14
C GLU A 96 6.39 0.04 -10.37
N ALA A 97 5.40 -0.28 -9.54
CA ALA A 97 5.40 -1.49 -8.75
C ALA A 97 4.15 -2.32 -9.04
N LEU A 98 4.31 -3.62 -9.23
CA LEU A 98 3.28 -4.57 -9.61
C LEU A 98 3.07 -5.61 -8.51
N TRP A 99 1.83 -5.81 -8.06
CA TRP A 99 1.51 -6.81 -7.02
C TRP A 99 0.39 -7.76 -7.42
N THR A 100 -0.67 -7.29 -8.08
CA THR A 100 -1.88 -8.09 -8.34
C THR A 100 -2.35 -8.83 -7.08
N TRP A 101 -2.43 -8.11 -5.96
CA TRP A 101 -2.60 -8.67 -4.61
C TRP A 101 -3.99 -8.36 -4.05
N ARG A 102 -4.68 -9.35 -3.49
CA ARG A 102 -6.02 -9.19 -2.90
C ARG A 102 -5.98 -8.99 -1.38
N MET A 103 -6.66 -7.97 -0.89
CA MET A 103 -6.98 -7.81 0.53
C MET A 103 -8.47 -8.05 0.71
N VAL A 104 -8.85 -8.75 1.78
CA VAL A 104 -10.25 -9.12 2.05
C VAL A 104 -10.64 -8.63 3.44
N PHE A 105 -11.61 -7.71 3.51
CA PHE A 105 -12.10 -7.14 4.76
C PHE A 105 -13.56 -7.54 4.98
N ARG A 106 -13.88 -8.12 6.14
CA ARG A 106 -15.25 -8.50 6.51
C ARG A 106 -15.76 -7.56 7.59
N PHE A 107 -16.95 -7.00 7.40
CA PHE A 107 -17.51 -6.02 8.33
C PHE A 107 -19.03 -6.00 8.26
N GLU A 108 -19.67 -5.40 9.26
CA GLU A 108 -21.09 -5.15 9.24
C GLU A 108 -21.40 -3.70 8.90
N HIS A 109 -22.41 -3.46 8.08
CA HIS A 109 -22.85 -2.14 7.65
C HIS A 109 -24.27 -1.83 8.12
N VAL A 110 -24.43 -0.66 8.75
CA VAL A 110 -25.72 -0.10 9.16
C VAL A 110 -26.11 0.99 8.17
N TRP A 111 -27.04 0.65 7.28
CA TRP A 111 -27.45 1.50 6.15
C TRP A 111 -27.97 2.90 6.53
N PRO A 112 -28.92 3.07 7.48
CA PRO A 112 -29.48 4.39 7.76
C PRO A 112 -28.46 5.39 8.33
N GLU A 113 -27.45 4.88 9.03
CA GLU A 113 -26.42 5.72 9.65
C GLU A 113 -25.17 5.85 8.78
N ASN A 114 -25.08 5.04 7.72
CA ASN A 114 -23.90 4.88 6.89
C ASN A 114 -22.64 4.65 7.75
N ARG A 115 -22.72 3.67 8.64
CA ARG A 115 -21.64 3.30 9.57
C ARG A 115 -21.25 1.84 9.42
N VAL A 116 -19.99 1.56 9.65
CA VAL A 116 -19.46 0.20 9.79
C VAL A 116 -19.31 -0.15 11.26
N VAL A 117 -19.64 -1.40 11.55
CA VAL A 117 -19.43 -2.06 12.84
C VAL A 117 -18.50 -3.22 12.53
N ALA A 118 -17.38 -3.25 13.23
CA ALA A 118 -16.41 -4.33 13.14
C ALA A 118 -16.50 -5.17 14.41
N GLU A 119 -16.35 -6.49 14.28
CA GLU A 119 -16.26 -7.36 15.45
C GLU A 119 -15.03 -6.97 16.28
N GLY A 120 -15.25 -6.68 17.57
CA GLY A 120 -14.17 -6.30 18.50
C GLY A 120 -13.74 -4.84 18.46
N ALA A 121 -14.32 -4.00 17.61
CA ALA A 121 -14.07 -2.55 17.60
C ALA A 121 -15.01 -1.81 18.55
N GLN A 122 -14.50 -0.79 19.26
CA GLN A 122 -15.34 0.10 20.04
C GLN A 122 -15.95 1.17 19.13
N GLY A 123 -17.29 1.17 19.05
CA GLY A 123 -18.06 2.23 18.39
C GLY A 123 -18.37 2.01 16.91
N ARG A 124 -19.12 2.96 16.34
CA ARG A 124 -19.54 2.99 14.93
C ARG A 124 -18.62 3.89 14.13
N HIS A 125 -18.00 3.35 13.09
CA HIS A 125 -17.00 4.04 12.28
C HIS A 125 -17.56 4.40 10.91
N PRO A 126 -17.05 5.43 10.22
CA PRO A 126 -17.42 5.68 8.83
C PRO A 126 -16.87 4.56 7.92
N PRO A 127 -17.55 4.19 6.82
CA PRO A 127 -17.08 3.18 5.87
C PRO A 127 -15.91 3.73 5.03
N ARG A 128 -14.71 3.85 5.63
CA ARG A 128 -13.52 4.35 4.96
C ARG A 128 -12.44 3.28 4.87
N LEU A 129 -11.95 3.09 3.65
CA LEU A 129 -10.76 2.30 3.34
C LEU A 129 -9.54 3.22 3.33
N HIS A 130 -8.49 2.83 4.04
CA HIS A 130 -7.21 3.50 4.08
C HIS A 130 -6.15 2.60 3.47
N LEU A 131 -5.33 3.16 2.59
CA LEU A 131 -4.19 2.50 1.98
C LEU A 131 -2.97 3.40 2.15
N ALA A 132 -1.84 2.84 2.55
CA ALA A 132 -0.56 3.53 2.66
C ALA A 132 0.46 2.83 1.77
N VAL A 133 1.15 3.62 0.94
CA VAL A 133 2.32 3.20 0.19
C VAL A 133 3.53 3.41 1.10
N MET A 134 4.28 2.35 1.31
CA MET A 134 5.37 2.27 2.27
C MET A 134 6.67 1.88 1.55
N ASP A 135 7.79 2.34 2.08
CA ASP A 135 9.14 1.90 1.74
C ASP A 135 9.63 0.93 2.81
N TYR A 136 9.96 -0.30 2.41
CA TYR A 136 10.41 -1.36 3.31
C TYR A 136 11.91 -1.20 3.58
N ASP A 137 12.25 -0.97 4.85
CA ASP A 137 13.64 -0.89 5.27
C ASP A 137 14.03 -2.17 6.03
N THR A 138 15.15 -2.78 5.65
CA THR A 138 15.61 -4.00 6.35
C THR A 138 16.09 -3.70 7.78
N PHE A 139 16.61 -2.50 8.04
CA PHE A 139 17.27 -2.15 9.31
C PHE A 139 16.60 -0.99 10.07
N THR A 140 15.84 -0.15 9.39
CA THR A 140 15.15 1.02 9.96
C THR A 140 13.64 0.83 9.95
N LYS A 141 12.92 1.80 10.52
CA LYS A 141 11.46 1.78 10.48
C LYS A 141 11.02 2.26 9.11
N ASP A 142 10.15 1.47 8.47
CA ASP A 142 9.53 1.78 7.18
C ASP A 142 8.97 3.21 7.09
N ASP A 143 9.29 3.87 5.98
CA ASP A 143 8.86 5.22 5.67
C ASP A 143 7.54 5.22 4.89
N VAL A 144 6.64 6.14 5.26
CA VAL A 144 5.37 6.34 4.54
C VAL A 144 5.60 7.24 3.34
N LEU A 145 5.53 6.69 2.13
CA LEU A 145 5.66 7.44 0.88
C LEU A 145 4.36 8.20 0.55
N GLY A 146 3.21 7.58 0.78
CA GLY A 146 1.92 8.18 0.48
C GLY A 146 0.75 7.49 1.18
N THR A 147 -0.36 8.20 1.33
CA THR A 147 -1.60 7.73 1.95
C THR A 147 -2.79 8.05 1.05
N LEU A 148 -3.68 7.09 0.91
CA LEU A 148 -4.93 7.17 0.17
C LEU A 148 -6.07 6.81 1.13
N SER A 149 -7.10 7.64 1.17
CA SER A 149 -8.30 7.41 1.98
C SER A 149 -9.54 7.50 1.09
N LEU A 150 -10.32 6.43 1.05
CA LEU A 150 -11.49 6.28 0.19
C LEU A 150 -12.72 6.03 1.06
N ASP A 151 -13.73 6.89 0.93
CA ASP A 151 -15.04 6.68 1.55
C ASP A 151 -15.88 5.80 0.61
N LEU A 152 -16.31 4.62 1.07
CA LEU A 152 -17.06 3.67 0.26
C LEU A 152 -18.44 4.21 -0.13
N SER A 153 -19.02 5.09 0.69
CA SER A 153 -20.33 5.69 0.41
C SER A 153 -20.26 6.85 -0.59
N ARG A 154 -19.10 7.52 -0.65
CA ARG A 154 -18.84 8.69 -1.50
C ARG A 154 -17.50 8.50 -2.22
N LEU A 155 -17.38 7.38 -2.93
CA LEU A 155 -16.14 6.99 -3.59
C LEU A 155 -15.90 7.91 -4.79
N PRO A 156 -14.78 8.67 -4.84
CA PRO A 156 -14.45 9.43 -6.03
C PRO A 156 -14.16 8.46 -7.17
N ARG A 157 -14.70 8.73 -8.37
CA ARG A 157 -14.39 7.90 -9.55
C ARG A 157 -12.88 7.89 -9.81
N GLY A 158 -12.34 6.67 -9.94
CA GLY A 158 -10.93 6.46 -10.33
C GLY A 158 -10.69 6.91 -11.77
N ALA A 159 -9.47 7.36 -12.07
CA ALA A 159 -9.08 7.63 -13.45
C ALA A 159 -8.84 6.31 -14.20
N SER A 160 -9.07 6.28 -15.52
CA SER A 160 -8.79 5.10 -16.35
C SER A 160 -7.30 4.84 -16.54
N PHE A 161 -6.49 5.90 -16.56
CA PHE A 161 -5.04 5.85 -16.78
C PHE A 161 -4.28 6.60 -15.69
N ALA A 162 -3.07 6.14 -15.38
CA ALA A 162 -2.18 6.78 -14.42
C ALA A 162 -1.91 8.25 -14.77
N ALA A 163 -1.74 8.58 -16.05
CA ALA A 163 -1.51 9.95 -16.52
C ALA A 163 -2.65 10.92 -16.16
N ASN A 164 -3.90 10.45 -16.21
CA ASN A 164 -5.08 11.25 -15.90
C ASN A 164 -5.43 11.27 -14.40
N CYS A 165 -4.76 10.42 -13.61
CA CYS A 165 -4.91 10.40 -12.17
C CYS A 165 -4.22 11.62 -11.55
N ARG A 166 -5.02 12.58 -11.11
CA ARG A 166 -4.55 13.79 -10.41
C ARG A 166 -5.04 13.79 -8.96
N ALA A 167 -4.31 14.46 -8.07
CA ALA A 167 -4.79 14.77 -6.73
C ALA A 167 -6.19 15.42 -6.78
N PRO A 168 -7.09 15.12 -5.83
CA PRO A 168 -8.38 15.81 -5.74
C PRO A 168 -8.12 17.31 -5.52
N GLY A 169 -8.54 18.14 -6.48
CA GLY A 169 -8.51 19.59 -6.36
C GLY A 169 -9.67 20.10 -5.51
N LYS A 170 -9.87 21.43 -5.48
CA LYS A 170 -11.04 22.05 -4.84
C LYS A 170 -12.37 21.71 -5.54
N GLU A 171 -12.32 21.21 -6.76
CA GLU A 171 -13.50 20.83 -7.55
C GLU A 171 -14.00 19.44 -7.15
N ALA A 172 -15.30 19.35 -6.87
CA ALA A 172 -15.96 18.10 -6.49
C ALA A 172 -16.01 17.15 -7.69
N ARG A 173 -15.27 16.04 -7.60
CA ARG A 173 -15.40 14.94 -8.57
C ARG A 173 -16.74 14.23 -8.37
N PRO A 174 -17.35 13.67 -9.44
CA PRO A 174 -18.51 12.81 -9.28
C PRO A 174 -18.14 11.63 -8.37
N THR A 175 -18.94 11.43 -7.34
CA THR A 175 -18.79 10.33 -6.39
C THR A 175 -19.82 9.24 -6.67
N VAL A 176 -19.47 8.01 -6.33
CA VAL A 176 -20.31 6.83 -6.48
C VAL A 176 -20.42 6.15 -5.13
N ASN A 177 -21.61 5.66 -4.79
CA ASN A 177 -21.78 4.82 -3.61
C ASN A 177 -21.44 3.37 -3.98
N LEU A 178 -20.35 2.85 -3.42
CA LEU A 178 -19.87 1.49 -3.70
C LEU A 178 -20.85 0.42 -3.20
N PHE A 179 -21.65 0.70 -2.17
CA PHE A 179 -22.69 -0.24 -1.71
C PHE A 179 -23.80 -0.44 -2.75
N LEU A 180 -24.03 0.54 -3.61
CA LEU A 180 -24.95 0.46 -4.74
C LEU A 180 -24.27 -0.03 -6.02
N ALA A 181 -23.07 0.48 -6.31
CA ALA A 181 -22.34 0.15 -7.54
C ALA A 181 -21.69 -1.25 -7.51
N ARG A 182 -21.40 -1.79 -6.32
CA ARG A 182 -20.79 -3.11 -6.03
C ARG A 182 -19.36 -3.29 -6.53
N HIS A 183 -18.95 -2.59 -7.56
CA HIS A 183 -17.62 -2.67 -8.16
C HIS A 183 -17.11 -1.29 -8.55
N ALA A 184 -15.81 -1.06 -8.36
CA ALA A 184 -15.13 0.13 -8.85
C ALA A 184 -13.67 -0.18 -9.20
N THR A 185 -13.23 0.26 -10.37
CA THR A 185 -11.85 0.13 -10.82
C THR A 185 -11.28 1.47 -11.26
N GLY A 186 -9.98 1.63 -11.11
CA GLY A 186 -9.27 2.78 -11.64
C GLY A 186 -8.05 3.18 -10.83
N TRP A 187 -7.56 4.37 -11.13
CA TRP A 187 -6.39 4.97 -10.51
C TRP A 187 -6.78 6.05 -9.51
N TRP A 188 -6.22 5.97 -8.31
CA TRP A 188 -6.35 6.97 -7.26
C TRP A 188 -4.98 7.49 -6.81
N PRO A 189 -4.86 8.80 -6.54
CA PRO A 189 -3.60 9.41 -6.13
C PRO A 189 -3.30 9.11 -4.67
N ALA A 190 -2.10 8.63 -4.36
CA ALA A 190 -1.59 8.58 -2.99
C ALA A 190 -1.04 9.96 -2.63
N LEU A 191 -1.57 10.56 -1.56
CA LEU A 191 -1.21 11.89 -1.12
C LEU A 191 -0.11 11.82 -0.06
N LEU A 192 0.76 12.81 -0.01
CA LEU A 192 1.80 12.84 1.01
C LEU A 192 1.18 12.87 2.41
N ALA A 193 1.67 12.02 3.31
CA ALA A 193 1.34 12.12 4.72
C ALA A 193 1.78 13.51 5.26
N PRO A 194 0.97 14.19 6.07
CA PRO A 194 1.24 15.56 6.52
C PRO A 194 2.57 15.71 7.29
N ASP A 195 3.11 14.64 7.88
CA ASP A 195 4.37 14.70 8.62
C ASP A 195 5.63 14.74 7.73
N VAL A 196 5.56 14.20 6.51
CA VAL A 196 6.68 14.19 5.57
C VAL A 196 6.94 15.60 4.99
N THR A 197 5.92 16.46 4.91
CA THR A 197 6.10 17.87 4.50
C THR A 197 7.03 18.64 5.46
N LYS A 198 6.98 18.36 6.77
CA LYS A 198 7.78 19.09 7.78
C LYS A 198 9.25 18.70 7.76
N ALA A 199 9.55 17.42 7.53
CA ALA A 199 10.94 16.94 7.44
C ALA A 199 11.61 17.40 6.14
N ARG A 200 10.88 17.39 5.01
CA ARG A 200 11.42 17.78 3.70
C ARG A 200 11.56 19.30 3.53
N ALA A 201 10.69 20.10 4.16
CA ALA A 201 10.82 21.56 4.20
C ALA A 201 12.07 22.02 4.98
N LYS A 202 12.58 21.22 5.93
CA LYS A 202 13.87 21.49 6.61
C LYS A 202 15.11 21.18 5.75
N GLY A 203 14.95 20.45 4.64
CA GLY A 203 16.03 20.07 3.73
C GLY A 203 16.30 21.04 2.58
N LEU A 204 15.44 22.04 2.36
CA LEU A 204 15.73 23.19 1.50
C LEU A 204 15.98 24.41 2.38
N GLY A 205 17.25 24.81 2.47
CA GLY A 205 17.71 25.95 3.27
C GLY A 205 17.13 27.28 2.80
N VAL A 206 15.91 27.60 3.25
CA VAL A 206 15.41 28.96 3.28
C VAL A 206 15.49 29.42 4.72
N SER A 207 16.54 30.20 5.00
CA SER A 207 16.78 30.82 6.30
C SER A 207 15.73 31.91 6.57
N PRO A 208 14.98 31.88 7.69
CA PRO A 208 14.19 33.03 8.11
C PRO A 208 15.01 33.85 9.10
N HIS A 209 15.56 34.97 8.62
CA HIS A 209 16.07 36.05 9.47
C HIS A 209 14.91 36.74 10.20
N GLY A 210 15.02 36.88 11.54
CA GLY A 210 14.38 37.90 12.39
C GLY A 210 12.85 37.79 12.52
N HIS A 211 12.17 38.00 13.64
CA HIS A 211 12.48 38.68 14.89
C HIS A 211 11.61 38.04 15.99
N ARG A 212 12.07 38.16 17.23
CA ARG A 212 11.48 37.63 18.47
C ARG A 212 10.36 38.56 18.96
N GLU A 213 9.17 38.04 19.28
CA GLU A 213 8.42 38.34 20.51
C GLU A 213 7.10 37.55 20.66
N SER A 214 6.54 37.63 21.86
CA SER A 214 5.73 36.71 22.68
C SER A 214 4.31 36.31 22.24
N LYS A 215 3.87 35.15 22.78
CA LYS A 215 2.54 34.48 22.81
C LYS A 215 1.36 35.41 23.21
N PRO A 216 0.05 34.98 23.21
CA PRO A 216 -0.52 33.66 22.85
C PRO A 216 -1.76 33.66 21.91
N CYS A 217 -1.99 32.47 21.34
CA CYS A 217 -3.26 31.77 21.07
C CYS A 217 -4.49 32.48 20.45
N TYR A 218 -4.98 31.81 19.40
CA TYR A 218 -6.29 31.85 18.74
C TYR A 218 -6.50 32.93 17.68
N PHE A 219 -7.06 32.42 16.57
CA PHE A 219 -7.64 33.13 15.44
C PHE A 219 -6.69 33.47 14.27
N HIS A 220 -7.14 33.09 13.07
CA HIS A 220 -6.53 33.27 11.75
C HIS A 220 -5.28 32.45 11.37
N ARG A 221 -5.52 31.21 10.92
CA ARG A 221 -4.64 30.54 9.94
C ARG A 221 -5.43 30.12 8.69
N PHE A 222 -6.26 31.04 8.23
CA PHE A 222 -6.87 31.06 6.90
C PHE A 222 -6.19 32.21 6.15
N PHE A 223 -5.04 31.94 5.50
CA PHE A 223 -4.40 32.73 4.44
C PHE A 223 -2.88 32.44 4.40
N PHE A 224 -2.48 31.23 4.00
CA PHE A 224 -1.16 30.97 3.37
C PHE A 224 -1.15 29.54 2.80
N PHE A 225 -2.21 29.17 2.08
CA PHE A 225 -2.39 27.86 1.43
C PHE A 225 -2.75 28.03 -0.06
N PHE A 226 -2.44 29.17 -0.64
CA PHE A 226 -2.56 29.43 -2.05
C PHE A 226 -1.13 29.48 -2.60
N PHE A 227 -0.67 28.38 -3.21
CA PHE A 227 0.09 28.36 -4.48
C PHE A 227 0.90 27.07 -4.77
N PHE A 228 0.96 26.09 -3.87
CA PHE A 228 1.55 24.79 -4.21
C PHE A 228 0.48 23.69 -4.19
N SER A 229 0.15 23.18 -5.38
CA SER A 229 -0.61 21.93 -5.52
C SER A 229 0.13 20.82 -4.78
N PRO A 230 -0.55 19.98 -3.96
CA PRO A 230 0.09 18.84 -3.34
C PRO A 230 0.40 17.82 -4.43
N ASP A 231 1.66 17.70 -4.82
CA ASP A 231 2.11 16.63 -5.72
C ASP A 231 1.82 15.27 -5.07
N SER A 232 1.06 14.42 -5.77
CA SER A 232 0.78 13.04 -5.34
C SER A 232 2.07 12.22 -5.35
N GLN A 233 2.47 11.65 -4.21
CA GLN A 233 3.63 10.77 -4.10
C GLN A 233 3.25 9.32 -4.40
N GLY A 234 2.92 9.09 -5.67
CA GLY A 234 2.47 7.80 -6.17
C GLY A 234 0.98 7.77 -6.49
N LYS A 235 0.63 6.79 -7.32
CA LYS A 235 -0.73 6.54 -7.80
C LYS A 235 -0.97 5.05 -7.66
N LEU A 236 -2.12 4.67 -7.13
CA LEU A 236 -2.50 3.27 -6.95
C LEU A 236 -3.63 2.93 -7.91
N LYS A 237 -3.45 1.83 -8.66
CA LYS A 237 -4.53 1.21 -9.40
C LYS A 237 -5.16 0.12 -8.56
N LEU A 238 -6.45 0.27 -8.33
CA LEU A 238 -7.21 -0.60 -7.46
C LEU A 238 -8.42 -1.15 -8.20
N GLU A 239 -8.81 -2.35 -7.81
CA GLU A 239 -10.08 -2.95 -8.13
C GLU A 239 -10.80 -3.27 -6.82
N LEU A 240 -11.92 -2.59 -6.59
CA LEU A 240 -12.74 -2.70 -5.39
C LEU A 240 -14.00 -3.49 -5.74
N THR A 241 -14.24 -4.58 -5.04
CA THR A 241 -15.48 -5.37 -5.16
C THR A 241 -16.11 -5.49 -3.78
N LEU A 242 -17.39 -5.15 -3.67
CA LEU A 242 -18.13 -5.14 -2.42
C LEU A 242 -19.32 -6.10 -2.52
N LEU A 243 -19.29 -7.14 -1.70
CA LEU A 243 -20.25 -8.24 -1.71
C LEU A 243 -20.98 -8.33 -0.36
N PRO A 244 -22.28 -8.64 -0.34
CA PRO A 244 -23.00 -9.03 0.86
C PRO A 244 -22.41 -10.34 1.39
N GLY A 245 -22.48 -10.53 2.70
CA GLY A 245 -21.95 -11.73 3.36
C GLY A 245 -22.50 -13.04 2.79
N THR A 246 -23.77 -13.06 2.35
CA THR A 246 -24.39 -14.22 1.73
C THR A 246 -23.80 -14.56 0.35
N GLU A 247 -23.43 -13.55 -0.43
CA GLU A 247 -22.77 -13.73 -1.73
C GLU A 247 -21.29 -14.08 -1.54
N ALA A 248 -20.61 -13.40 -0.61
CA ALA A 248 -19.22 -13.66 -0.26
C ALA A 248 -19.00 -15.10 0.25
N ALA A 249 -19.98 -15.68 0.96
CA ALA A 249 -19.95 -17.07 1.39
C ALA A 249 -20.12 -18.07 0.24
N ARG A 250 -20.82 -17.69 -0.84
CA ARG A 250 -21.02 -18.55 -2.03
C ARG A 250 -19.80 -18.58 -2.94
N ASP A 251 -19.15 -17.42 -3.11
CA ASP A 251 -17.93 -17.27 -3.90
C ASP A 251 -16.80 -16.84 -2.99
N PRO A 252 -16.16 -17.75 -2.21
CA PRO A 252 -15.10 -17.37 -1.31
C PRO A 252 -13.87 -16.88 -2.08
N ALA A 253 -13.14 -15.93 -1.49
CA ALA A 253 -11.88 -15.44 -2.01
C ALA A 253 -10.75 -15.57 -0.97
N GLY A 254 -9.57 -16.01 -1.44
CA GLY A 254 -8.35 -16.01 -0.65
C GLY A 254 -7.70 -14.61 -0.55
N VAL A 255 -6.78 -14.46 0.39
CA VAL A 255 -5.94 -13.26 0.55
C VAL A 255 -4.71 -13.40 -0.35
N GLY A 256 -4.27 -12.29 -0.92
CA GLY A 256 -3.11 -12.21 -1.80
C GLY A 256 -3.28 -13.01 -3.09
N HIS A 257 -2.44 -14.03 -3.24
CA HIS A 257 -2.46 -14.98 -4.35
C HIS A 257 -3.02 -16.35 -3.96
N ASP A 258 -3.45 -16.51 -2.70
CA ASP A 258 -3.97 -17.77 -2.22
C ASP A 258 -5.37 -18.02 -2.80
N GLY A 259 -5.71 -19.29 -2.98
CA GLY A 259 -7.08 -19.67 -3.33
C GLY A 259 -8.03 -19.47 -2.14
N PRO A 260 -9.35 -19.51 -2.35
CA PRO A 260 -10.09 -19.63 -3.62
C PRO A 260 -10.04 -18.36 -4.50
N GLN A 261 -10.24 -18.52 -5.81
CA GLN A 261 -10.15 -17.46 -6.83
C GLN A 261 -8.78 -16.74 -6.84
N ALA A 262 -7.70 -17.53 -6.90
CA ALA A 262 -6.32 -17.06 -6.88
C ALA A 262 -6.03 -16.07 -8.02
N LEU A 263 -5.37 -14.96 -7.68
CA LEU A 263 -4.94 -13.97 -8.66
C LEU A 263 -3.64 -14.40 -9.35
N PRO A 264 -3.47 -14.11 -10.64
CA PRO A 264 -2.22 -14.40 -11.33
C PRO A 264 -1.07 -13.60 -10.70
N LYS A 265 0.09 -14.24 -10.56
CA LYS A 265 1.30 -13.56 -10.10
C LYS A 265 1.73 -12.49 -11.12
N PRO A 266 2.15 -11.30 -10.66
CA PRO A 266 2.59 -10.24 -11.56
C PRO A 266 3.87 -10.64 -12.30
N GLN A 267 4.00 -10.19 -13.55
CA GLN A 267 5.24 -10.35 -14.33
C GLN A 267 6.25 -9.30 -13.88
N ARG A 268 7.03 -9.61 -12.84
CA ARG A 268 8.13 -8.73 -12.39
C ARG A 268 9.40 -9.07 -13.16
N PRO A 269 10.18 -8.08 -13.64
CA PRO A 269 11.52 -8.35 -14.11
C PRO A 269 12.33 -8.97 -12.95
N VAL A 270 13.03 -10.06 -13.23
CA VAL A 270 13.77 -10.81 -12.19
C VAL A 270 15.02 -10.02 -11.79
N GLU A 271 14.87 -9.06 -10.89
CA GLU A 271 15.98 -8.26 -10.36
C GLU A 271 16.43 -8.67 -8.96
N ALA A 272 15.72 -9.61 -8.31
CA ALA A 272 15.98 -10.02 -6.92
C ALA A 272 17.38 -10.61 -6.66
N PHE A 273 18.16 -10.94 -7.70
CA PHE A 273 19.55 -11.40 -7.57
C PHE A 273 20.59 -10.33 -7.97
N SER A 274 20.20 -9.08 -8.22
CA SER A 274 21.13 -8.02 -8.62
C SER A 274 22.00 -7.52 -7.46
N MET A 275 21.46 -7.50 -6.22
CA MET A 275 22.14 -6.96 -5.04
C MET A 275 23.48 -7.67 -4.74
N LEU A 276 23.56 -8.99 -4.87
CA LEU A 276 24.80 -9.75 -4.68
C LEU A 276 25.56 -9.97 -6.00
N ARG A 277 24.87 -10.13 -7.15
CA ARG A 277 25.56 -10.33 -8.44
C ARG A 277 26.33 -9.10 -8.89
N HIS A 278 25.82 -7.89 -8.72
CA HIS A 278 26.55 -6.68 -9.14
C HIS A 278 27.88 -6.47 -8.40
N PRO A 279 27.96 -6.56 -7.06
CA PRO A 279 29.23 -6.47 -6.35
C PRO A 279 30.13 -7.68 -6.61
N VAL A 280 29.60 -8.90 -6.74
CA VAL A 280 30.41 -10.09 -7.07
C VAL A 280 30.95 -10.04 -8.49
N MET A 281 30.18 -9.59 -9.47
CA MET A 281 30.64 -9.40 -10.86
C MET A 281 31.62 -8.23 -10.97
N GLY A 282 31.43 -7.17 -10.17
CA GLY A 282 32.38 -6.07 -10.04
C GLY A 282 33.70 -6.52 -9.42
N LEU A 283 33.65 -7.28 -8.33
CA LEU A 283 34.83 -7.87 -7.67
C LEU A 283 35.52 -8.88 -8.58
N TYR A 284 34.76 -9.77 -9.24
CA TYR A 284 35.28 -10.72 -10.22
C TYR A 284 35.99 -9.98 -11.35
N HIS A 285 35.37 -8.95 -11.96
CA HIS A 285 36.04 -8.18 -13.01
C HIS A 285 37.26 -7.40 -12.49
N PHE A 286 37.22 -6.83 -11.29
CA PHE A 286 38.34 -6.10 -10.73
C PHE A 286 39.53 -7.02 -10.41
N VAL A 287 39.27 -8.11 -9.69
CA VAL A 287 40.27 -9.14 -9.33
C VAL A 287 40.80 -9.81 -10.60
N TRP A 288 39.94 -10.18 -11.54
CA TRP A 288 40.35 -10.81 -12.80
C TRP A 288 41.14 -9.84 -13.70
N ARG A 289 40.71 -8.57 -13.84
CA ARG A 289 41.41 -7.61 -14.71
C ARG A 289 42.81 -7.25 -14.19
N ARG A 290 43.01 -7.22 -12.87
CA ARG A 290 44.32 -6.86 -12.27
C ARG A 290 45.22 -8.06 -11.94
N HIS A 291 44.65 -9.18 -11.51
CA HIS A 291 45.41 -10.33 -11.00
C HIS A 291 45.33 -11.59 -11.87
N ARG A 292 44.73 -11.58 -13.07
CA ARG A 292 44.66 -12.78 -13.94
C ARG A 292 46.02 -13.43 -14.19
N ARG A 293 47.09 -12.64 -14.39
CA ARG A 293 48.45 -13.19 -14.55
C ARG A 293 48.97 -13.81 -13.26
N MET A 294 48.77 -13.15 -12.12
CA MET A 294 49.21 -13.67 -10.81
C MET A 294 48.46 -14.94 -10.41
N LEU A 295 47.14 -15.01 -10.66
CA LEU A 295 46.31 -16.19 -10.44
C LEU A 295 46.73 -17.36 -11.35
N LEU A 296 47.03 -17.10 -12.62
CA LEU A 296 47.53 -18.12 -13.54
C LEU A 296 48.92 -18.65 -13.13
N TRP A 297 49.87 -17.77 -12.79
CA TRP A 297 51.19 -18.18 -12.32
C TRP A 297 51.13 -18.89 -10.96
N GLY A 298 50.24 -18.45 -10.06
CA GLY A 298 50.00 -19.11 -8.77
C GLY A 298 49.39 -20.51 -8.92
N LEU A 299 48.42 -20.68 -9.82
CA LEU A 299 47.83 -21.98 -10.13
C LEU A 299 48.87 -22.93 -10.77
N LEU A 300 49.69 -22.42 -11.70
CA LEU A 300 50.78 -23.18 -12.30
C LEU A 300 51.80 -23.63 -11.26
N LEU A 301 52.21 -22.72 -10.37
CA LEU A 301 53.14 -23.03 -9.27
C LEU A 301 52.53 -24.07 -8.31
N PHE A 302 51.25 -23.92 -7.97
CA PHE A 302 50.53 -24.88 -7.15
C PHE A 302 50.51 -26.28 -7.78
N LEU A 303 50.17 -26.37 -9.08
CA LEU A 303 50.20 -27.64 -9.81
C LEU A 303 51.61 -28.24 -9.88
N LEU A 304 52.65 -27.42 -10.04
CA LEU A 304 54.05 -27.86 -10.01
C LEU A 304 54.42 -28.44 -8.63
N VAL A 305 54.04 -27.77 -7.55
CA VAL A 305 54.29 -28.25 -6.18
C VAL A 305 53.56 -29.56 -5.92
N VAL A 306 52.29 -29.66 -6.31
CA VAL A 306 51.52 -30.91 -6.20
C VAL A 306 52.18 -32.02 -7.01
N PHE A 307 52.62 -31.74 -8.24
CA PHE A 307 53.34 -32.70 -9.06
C PHE A 307 54.63 -33.19 -8.38
N LEU A 308 55.43 -32.28 -7.81
CA LEU A 308 56.65 -32.64 -7.09
C LEU A 308 56.36 -33.45 -5.82
N LEU A 309 55.31 -33.12 -5.07
CA LEU A 309 54.88 -33.89 -3.90
C LEU A 309 54.45 -35.30 -4.29
N VAL A 310 53.66 -35.44 -5.36
CA VAL A 310 53.25 -36.76 -5.89
C VAL A 310 54.45 -37.53 -6.44
N ALA A 311 55.40 -36.86 -7.10
CA ALA A 311 56.64 -37.48 -7.58
C ALA A 311 57.46 -38.02 -6.40
N VAL A 312 57.69 -37.23 -5.36
CA VAL A 312 58.40 -37.68 -4.14
C VAL A 312 57.65 -38.81 -3.43
N TYR A 313 56.33 -38.72 -3.36
CA TYR A 313 55.50 -39.78 -2.76
C TYR A 313 55.47 -41.07 -3.60
N SER A 314 55.65 -41.00 -4.91
CA SER A 314 55.72 -42.17 -5.80
C SER A 314 57.13 -42.77 -5.90
N LEU A 315 58.15 -42.12 -5.31
CA LEU A 315 59.54 -42.62 -5.29
C LEU A 315 59.87 -43.78 -4.31
N PRO A 316 59.04 -44.26 -3.36
CA PRO A 316 59.43 -45.39 -2.50
C PRO A 316 59.16 -46.78 -3.13
N GLY A 317 58.84 -46.84 -4.43
CA GLY A 317 58.73 -48.11 -5.18
C GLY A 317 59.79 -48.30 -6.27
N TYR A 318 60.15 -47.23 -6.97
CA TYR A 318 61.07 -47.31 -8.13
C TYR A 318 62.55 -47.38 -7.72
N ILE A 319 62.93 -46.66 -6.65
CA ILE A 319 64.30 -46.72 -6.11
C ILE A 319 64.54 -48.07 -5.43
N VAL A 320 63.54 -48.60 -4.70
CA VAL A 320 63.62 -49.90 -4.03
C VAL A 320 63.71 -51.05 -5.03
N LYS A 321 62.96 -51.01 -6.15
CA LYS A 321 63.07 -51.99 -7.24
C LYS A 321 64.38 -51.91 -8.03
N LYS A 322 65.08 -50.75 -8.02
CA LYS A 322 66.38 -50.57 -8.67
C LYS A 322 67.57 -50.84 -7.74
N ALA A 323 67.36 -50.77 -6.42
CA ALA A 323 68.37 -51.02 -5.39
C ALA A 323 68.37 -52.47 -4.86
N ILE A 324 67.27 -53.20 -4.98
CA ILE A 324 67.14 -54.63 -4.61
C ILE A 324 67.09 -55.51 -5.88
N GLY A 325 67.35 -54.92 -7.05
CA GLY A 325 67.42 -55.54 -8.38
C GLY A 325 66.73 -56.91 -8.50
N ALA A 326 67.36 -58.03 -8.78
CA ALA A 326 68.78 -58.32 -8.60
C ALA A 326 69.33 -57.86 -7.24
#